data_AF-A0A1N7MPP2-F1
#
_entry.id   AF-A0A1N7MPP2-F1
#
_cell.length_a   1.000
_cell.length_b   1.000
_cell.length_c   1.000
_cell.angle_alpha   90.00
_cell.angle_beta   90.00
_cell.angle_gamma   90.00
#
_symmetry.space_group_name_H-M   'P 1'
#
loop_
_entity.id
_entity.type
_entity.pdbx_description
1 polymer ?
#
loop_
_entity_poly.entity_id
_entity_poly.type
_entity_poly.pdbx_seq_one_letter_code
_entity_poly.pdbx_strand_id
1 'polypeptide(L)'
;MKKIFLYLIAGSICFSACKKDDEVQTYVEPEDINVQNSYDNEAIQKFLENNYLDSRGNIKSFSSTDAADDNETKLKDLNPQTTPSGAIYIIRSTAQPNPGTAIGNTDVMRIMMRAKTYLAGTSDGNTTFLTNSTFSGFSPLDETGSPISDPIFYYVKNSTLNAATTDATKQRSYYEMEGFQEAIRKFKAFNQSDAEVPNLQGVIIVPSKAAYARDVHYSFGTGYSSPFRNTTFIFNLQVYKSSARTTAQD
;
A
#
# COMPACT_ATOMS: atom_id res chain seq x y z
N MET A 1 35.48 -7.57 67.74
CA MET A 1 34.34 -6.63 67.84
C MET A 1 34.36 -5.68 66.63
N LYS A 2 33.22 -5.55 65.94
CA LYS A 2 32.74 -4.44 65.04
C LYS A 2 33.69 -3.94 63.92
N LYS A 3 33.52 -4.40 62.67
CA LYS A 3 32.75 -3.78 61.55
C LYS A 3 33.17 -2.36 61.16
N ILE A 4 33.74 -2.19 59.95
CA ILE A 4 33.58 -1.01 59.07
C ILE A 4 33.56 -1.50 57.61
N PHE A 5 32.58 -0.98 56.86
CA PHE A 5 32.32 -1.12 55.43
C PHE A 5 33.30 -0.26 54.59
N LEU A 6 33.58 -0.63 53.33
CA LEU A 6 33.06 0.04 52.10
C LEU A 6 33.97 -0.21 50.85
N TYR A 7 33.41 -0.91 49.86
CA TYR A 7 33.50 -0.78 48.39
C TYR A 7 34.77 -0.30 47.67
N LEU A 8 35.23 -1.12 46.69
CA LEU A 8 35.37 -0.77 45.26
C LEU A 8 35.90 -2.00 44.48
N ILE A 9 35.02 -2.73 43.81
CA ILE A 9 35.40 -3.66 42.74
C ILE A 9 34.95 -3.01 41.43
N ALA A 10 35.91 -2.45 40.70
CA ALA A 10 35.72 -1.88 39.38
C ALA A 10 36.41 -2.77 38.34
N GLY A 11 35.66 -3.12 37.30
CA GLY A 11 36.20 -3.29 35.94
C GLY A 11 36.73 -4.66 35.57
N SER A 12 35.86 -5.51 35.01
CA SER A 12 35.91 -5.85 33.58
C SER A 12 35.09 -7.11 33.34
N ILE A 13 33.77 -6.94 33.25
CA ILE A 13 32.96 -7.90 32.49
C ILE A 13 32.91 -7.31 31.10
N CYS A 14 33.78 -7.81 30.22
CA CYS A 14 33.54 -7.75 28.79
C CYS A 14 32.23 -8.50 28.57
N PHE A 15 31.11 -7.78 28.59
CA PHE A 15 29.93 -8.21 27.87
C PHE A 15 30.34 -8.19 26.40
N SER A 16 30.85 -9.33 25.93
CA SER A 16 30.58 -9.72 24.56
C SER A 16 29.07 -9.68 24.43
N ALA A 17 28.55 -8.56 23.96
CA ALA A 17 27.24 -8.48 23.35
C ALA A 17 27.31 -9.36 22.10
N CYS A 18 27.23 -10.68 22.31
CA CYS A 18 26.61 -11.55 21.35
C CYS A 18 25.20 -10.99 21.22
N LYS A 19 25.02 -10.15 20.19
CA LYS A 19 23.72 -9.88 19.61
C LYS A 19 23.03 -11.24 19.52
N LYS A 20 22.02 -11.45 20.36
CA LYS A 20 21.00 -12.44 20.03
C LYS A 20 20.49 -12.01 18.67
N ASP A 21 20.59 -12.91 17.71
CA ASP A 21 19.98 -12.77 16.39
C ASP A 21 18.60 -12.14 16.55
N ASP A 22 18.35 -11.05 15.82
CA ASP A 22 17.04 -10.44 15.70
C ASP A 22 16.10 -11.55 15.20
N GLU A 23 15.28 -12.12 16.10
CA GLU A 23 14.20 -13.01 15.68
C GLU A 23 13.35 -12.22 14.69
N VAL A 24 13.35 -12.66 13.43
CA VAL A 24 12.49 -12.11 12.39
C VAL A 24 11.08 -12.10 12.97
N GLN A 25 10.47 -10.92 13.09
CA GLN A 25 9.09 -10.78 13.54
C GLN A 25 8.22 -11.72 12.70
N THR A 26 7.85 -12.85 13.30
CA THR A 26 7.16 -13.91 12.59
C THR A 26 5.69 -13.57 12.62
N TYR A 27 5.14 -13.27 11.45
CA TYR A 27 3.70 -13.06 11.33
C TYR A 27 2.97 -14.34 11.75
N VAL A 28 2.00 -14.18 12.65
CA VAL A 28 1.07 -15.23 13.05
C VAL A 28 -0.31 -14.81 12.57
N GLU A 29 -0.88 -15.54 11.61
CA GLU A 29 -2.23 -15.27 11.12
C GLU A 29 -3.23 -15.46 12.27
N PRO A 30 -3.98 -14.41 12.66
CA PRO A 30 -4.98 -14.56 13.71
C PRO A 30 -6.10 -15.49 13.23
N GLU A 31 -6.70 -16.29 14.12
CA GLU A 31 -7.79 -17.18 13.74
C GLU A 31 -9.00 -16.39 13.19
N ASP A 32 -9.39 -15.32 13.88
CA ASP A 32 -10.49 -14.44 13.48
C ASP A 32 -10.02 -13.37 12.48
N ILE A 33 -10.74 -13.26 11.35
CA ILE A 33 -10.52 -12.23 10.34
C ILE A 33 -10.74 -10.82 10.89
N ASN A 34 -11.61 -10.64 11.89
CA ASN A 34 -11.86 -9.33 12.50
C ASN A 34 -10.64 -8.82 13.29
N VAL A 35 -9.83 -9.74 13.83
CA VAL A 35 -8.56 -9.38 14.45
C VAL A 35 -7.58 -8.88 13.40
N GLN A 36 -7.48 -9.54 12.24
CA GLN A 36 -6.67 -9.04 11.12
C GLN A 36 -7.14 -7.66 10.64
N ASN A 37 -8.46 -7.48 10.49
CA ASN A 37 -9.02 -6.18 10.11
C ASN A 37 -8.67 -5.08 11.12
N SER A 38 -8.61 -5.41 12.41
CA SER A 38 -8.18 -4.49 13.46
C SER A 38 -6.69 -4.18 13.34
N TYR A 39 -5.86 -5.18 13.00
CA TYR A 39 -4.44 -4.97 12.74
C TYR A 39 -4.18 -4.04 11.57
N ASP A 40 -4.87 -4.26 10.45
CA ASP A 40 -4.79 -3.38 9.28
C ASP A 40 -5.16 -1.95 9.65
N ASN A 41 -6.27 -1.75 10.35
CA ASN A 41 -6.73 -0.41 10.73
C ASN A 41 -5.70 0.32 11.60
N GLU A 42 -5.17 -0.33 12.64
CA GLU A 42 -4.18 0.31 13.54
C GLU A 42 -2.87 0.60 12.81
N ALA A 43 -2.38 -0.34 11.99
CA ALA A 43 -1.17 -0.16 11.20
C ALA A 43 -1.32 0.97 10.18
N ILE A 44 -2.49 1.09 9.54
CA ILE A 44 -2.81 2.20 8.62
C ILE A 44 -2.82 3.53 9.37
N GLN A 45 -3.41 3.61 10.56
CA GLN A 45 -3.38 4.86 11.34
C GLN A 45 -1.95 5.27 11.68
N LYS A 46 -1.09 4.32 12.09
CA LYS A 46 0.33 4.59 12.32
C LYS A 46 1.06 5.00 11.04
N PHE A 47 0.72 4.40 9.90
CA PHE A 47 1.27 4.82 8.62
C PHE A 47 0.87 6.27 8.28
N LEU A 48 -0.39 6.65 8.51
CA LEU A 48 -0.86 8.01 8.27
C LEU A 48 -0.22 9.04 9.22
N GLU A 49 0.06 8.65 10.46
CA GLU A 49 0.71 9.50 11.48
C GLU A 49 2.21 9.71 11.23
N ASN A 50 2.89 8.71 10.68
CA ASN A 50 4.35 8.64 10.59
C ASN A 50 4.88 8.86 9.17
N ASN A 51 4.04 9.25 8.23
CA ASN A 51 4.46 9.56 6.86
C ASN A 51 3.87 10.89 6.39
N TYR A 52 4.50 11.48 5.38
CA TYR A 52 4.09 12.71 4.68
C TYR A 52 4.27 12.55 3.16
N LEU A 53 3.81 13.54 2.40
CA LEU A 53 4.08 13.66 0.97
C LEU A 53 5.15 14.71 0.71
N ASP A 54 6.23 14.34 0.01
CA ASP A 54 7.24 15.32 -0.40
C ASP A 54 6.70 16.29 -1.49
N SER A 55 7.56 17.23 -1.93
CA SER A 55 7.23 18.22 -2.95
C SER A 55 6.79 17.62 -4.31
N ARG A 56 7.10 16.35 -4.59
CA ARG A 56 6.67 15.60 -5.78
C ARG A 56 5.51 14.65 -5.50
N GLY A 57 5.01 14.63 -4.28
CA GLY A 57 3.94 13.75 -3.83
C GLY A 57 4.40 12.33 -3.51
N ASN A 58 5.71 12.07 -3.34
CA ASN A 58 6.17 10.76 -2.88
C ASN A 58 5.89 10.60 -1.39
N ILE A 59 5.45 9.41 -0.99
CA ILE A 59 5.35 9.07 0.44
C ILE A 59 6.75 8.94 1.05
N LYS A 60 6.97 9.64 2.16
CA LYS A 60 8.19 9.60 2.98
C LYS A 60 7.82 9.36 4.44
N SER A 61 8.64 8.61 5.16
CA SER A 61 8.54 8.51 6.62
C SER A 61 9.27 9.68 7.27
N PHE A 62 8.74 10.20 8.37
CA PHE A 62 9.46 11.19 9.17
C PHE A 62 10.74 10.58 9.74
N SER A 63 11.81 11.37 9.78
CA SER A 63 13.06 10.98 10.41
C SER A 63 12.97 11.16 11.92
N SER A 64 13.51 10.21 12.69
CA SER A 64 13.69 10.39 14.14
C SER A 64 14.99 11.10 14.51
N THR A 65 15.86 11.35 13.52
CA THR A 65 17.22 11.87 13.73
C THR A 65 17.53 13.13 12.92
N ASP A 66 16.67 13.50 11.98
CA ASP A 66 16.82 14.68 11.11
C ASP A 66 15.56 15.53 11.22
N ALA A 67 15.71 16.79 11.63
CA ALA A 67 14.59 17.71 11.81
C ALA A 67 14.14 18.39 10.51
N ALA A 68 14.77 18.08 9.36
CA ALA A 68 14.44 18.70 8.08
C ALA A 68 12.99 18.47 7.64
N ASP A 69 12.37 17.37 8.06
CA ASP A 69 10.99 17.02 7.74
C ASP A 69 9.98 17.27 8.88
N ASP A 70 10.40 17.81 10.03
CA ASP A 70 9.52 18.06 11.19
C ASP A 70 8.33 19.00 10.89
N ASN A 71 8.45 19.83 9.84
CA ASN A 71 7.41 20.77 9.42
C ASN A 71 6.49 20.22 8.31
N GLU A 72 6.78 19.02 7.80
CA GLU A 72 5.96 18.41 6.76
C GLU A 72 4.60 17.99 7.29
N THR A 73 3.57 18.13 6.47
CA THR A 73 2.20 17.77 6.88
C THR A 73 2.02 16.26 6.83
N LYS A 74 1.67 15.66 7.96
CA LYS A 74 1.39 14.22 8.08
C LYS A 74 0.25 13.81 7.15
N LEU A 75 0.28 12.59 6.62
CA LEU A 75 -0.79 12.07 5.77
C LEU A 75 -2.16 12.10 6.46
N LYS A 76 -2.21 11.85 7.77
CA LYS A 76 -3.46 11.94 8.55
C LYS A 76 -4.12 13.32 8.51
N ASP A 77 -3.31 14.37 8.32
CA ASP A 77 -3.74 15.77 8.36
C ASP A 77 -4.05 16.29 6.94
N LEU A 78 -3.84 15.48 5.90
CA LEU A 78 -4.17 15.79 4.50
C LEU A 78 -5.62 15.46 4.12
N ASN A 79 -6.53 15.46 5.08
CA ASN A 79 -7.95 15.14 4.90
C ASN A 79 -8.20 13.77 4.22
N PRO A 80 -7.66 12.65 4.75
CA PRO A 80 -7.97 11.31 4.25
C PRO A 80 -9.47 11.04 4.29
N GLN A 81 -9.98 10.40 3.23
CA GLN A 81 -11.39 10.07 3.09
C GLN A 81 -11.56 8.57 2.91
N THR A 82 -12.60 7.99 3.51
CA THR A 82 -12.86 6.55 3.48
C THR A 82 -14.03 6.23 2.56
N THR A 83 -13.88 5.22 1.70
CA THR A 83 -14.93 4.70 0.82
C THR A 83 -15.80 3.66 1.55
N PRO A 84 -16.95 3.24 0.98
CA PRO A 84 -17.80 2.22 1.60
C PRO A 84 -17.10 0.88 1.88
N SER A 85 -16.21 0.42 1.00
CA SER A 85 -15.40 -0.80 1.24
C SER A 85 -14.36 -0.63 2.37
N GLY A 86 -14.08 0.61 2.76
CA GLY A 86 -13.06 0.95 3.75
C GLY A 86 -11.70 1.32 3.16
N ALA A 87 -11.57 1.40 1.83
CA ALA A 87 -10.39 2.00 1.23
C ALA A 87 -10.29 3.49 1.59
N ILE A 88 -9.06 3.98 1.73
CA ILE A 88 -8.78 5.37 2.08
C ILE A 88 -8.10 6.04 0.91
N TYR A 89 -8.49 7.27 0.59
CA TYR A 89 -7.83 8.08 -0.42
C TYR A 89 -7.45 9.45 0.12
N ILE A 90 -6.32 9.96 -0.36
CA ILE A 90 -5.81 11.30 -0.07
C ILE A 90 -5.58 11.99 -1.41
N ILE A 91 -6.32 13.08 -1.65
CA ILE A 91 -6.15 13.91 -2.84
C ILE A 91 -5.14 15.01 -2.52
N ARG A 92 -4.01 15.03 -3.24
CA ARG A 92 -3.04 16.12 -3.13
C ARG A 92 -3.55 17.31 -3.93
N SER A 93 -4.10 18.31 -3.25
CA SER A 93 -4.77 19.47 -3.86
C SER A 93 -3.88 20.26 -4.83
N THR A 94 -2.57 20.32 -4.57
CA THR A 94 -1.59 21.06 -5.37
C THR A 94 -1.15 20.36 -6.66
N ALA A 95 -1.60 19.13 -6.89
CA ALA A 95 -1.16 18.29 -8.01
C ALA A 95 -2.33 17.61 -8.73
N GLN A 96 -3.45 18.31 -8.89
CA GLN A 96 -4.61 17.83 -9.65
C GLN A 96 -4.65 18.40 -11.07
N PRO A 97 -5.18 17.65 -12.05
CA PRO A 97 -5.40 18.17 -13.40
C PRO A 97 -6.47 19.27 -13.41
N ASN A 98 -6.29 20.28 -14.26
CA ASN A 98 -7.26 21.35 -14.46
C ASN A 98 -7.36 21.78 -15.96
N PRO A 99 -8.44 21.39 -16.69
CA PRO A 99 -9.50 20.48 -16.26
C PRO A 99 -8.97 19.03 -16.14
N GLY A 100 -9.67 18.21 -15.37
CA GLY A 100 -9.40 16.78 -15.27
C GLY A 100 -10.54 15.95 -15.83
N THR A 101 -10.22 14.77 -16.36
CA THR A 101 -11.19 13.80 -16.88
C THR A 101 -11.67 12.91 -15.73
N ALA A 102 -12.99 12.77 -15.56
CA ALA A 102 -13.54 11.83 -14.59
C ALA A 102 -13.24 10.38 -15.02
N ILE A 103 -12.95 9.51 -14.06
CA ILE A 103 -12.65 8.10 -14.31
C ILE A 103 -13.93 7.28 -14.16
N GLY A 104 -14.40 6.67 -15.24
CA GLY A 104 -15.56 5.78 -15.25
C GLY A 104 -15.33 4.44 -14.56
N ASN A 105 -16.41 3.68 -14.40
CA ASN A 105 -16.36 2.37 -13.71
C ASN A 105 -15.54 1.32 -14.45
N THR A 106 -15.53 1.39 -15.77
CA THR A 106 -14.90 0.40 -16.65
C THR A 106 -13.88 1.02 -17.58
N ASP A 107 -13.57 2.31 -17.40
CA ASP A 107 -12.69 3.06 -18.29
C ASP A 107 -11.32 2.39 -18.40
N VAL A 108 -10.70 2.51 -19.55
CA VAL A 108 -9.28 2.15 -19.67
C VAL A 108 -8.46 3.27 -19.04
N MET A 109 -7.45 2.92 -18.24
CA MET A 109 -6.56 3.90 -17.61
C MET A 109 -5.08 3.68 -17.97
N ARG A 110 -4.35 4.79 -18.06
CA ARG A 110 -2.88 4.84 -18.00
C ARG A 110 -2.49 5.41 -16.65
N ILE A 111 -1.77 4.65 -15.84
CA ILE A 111 -1.46 5.04 -14.46
C ILE A 111 0.03 4.87 -14.17
N MET A 112 0.60 5.90 -13.57
CA MET A 112 1.95 5.88 -13.03
C MET A 112 1.84 5.83 -11.52
N MET A 113 2.50 4.88 -10.88
CA MET A 113 2.40 4.71 -9.44
C MET A 113 3.60 3.98 -8.83
N ARG A 114 3.72 4.18 -7.52
CA ARG A 114 4.42 3.28 -6.62
C ARG A 114 3.37 2.45 -5.91
N ALA A 115 3.44 1.13 -6.06
CA ALA A 115 2.51 0.18 -5.46
C ALA A 115 3.28 -0.72 -4.51
N LYS A 116 2.86 -0.73 -3.24
CA LYS A 116 3.48 -1.54 -2.19
C LYS A 116 2.43 -2.36 -1.45
N THR A 117 2.82 -3.56 -1.07
CA THR A 117 2.06 -4.47 -0.21
C THR A 117 2.60 -4.41 1.20
N TYR A 118 1.71 -4.52 2.18
CA TYR A 118 2.03 -4.45 3.59
C TYR A 118 1.27 -5.52 4.36
N LEU A 119 1.96 -6.24 5.24
CA LEU A 119 1.35 -7.20 6.14
C LEU A 119 1.29 -6.62 7.55
N ALA A 120 0.08 -6.35 8.04
CA ALA A 120 -0.12 -5.89 9.40
C ALA A 120 -0.12 -7.06 10.39
N GLY A 121 0.47 -6.85 11.55
CA GLY A 121 0.43 -7.79 12.66
C GLY A 121 0.89 -7.13 13.96
N THR A 122 0.85 -7.88 15.05
CA THR A 122 1.23 -7.41 16.38
C THR A 122 2.46 -8.13 16.90
N SER A 123 3.36 -7.38 17.52
CA SER A 123 4.54 -7.90 18.21
C SER A 123 4.70 -7.09 19.50
N ASP A 124 4.77 -7.77 20.65
CA ASP A 124 4.86 -7.15 21.97
C ASP A 124 3.79 -6.09 22.25
N GLY A 125 2.57 -6.33 21.74
CA GLY A 125 1.44 -5.41 21.88
C GLY A 125 1.50 -4.17 20.98
N ASN A 126 2.50 -4.07 20.09
CA ASN A 126 2.60 -3.01 19.10
C ASN A 126 2.17 -3.53 17.72
N THR A 127 1.01 -3.08 17.26
CA THR A 127 0.51 -3.42 15.92
C THR A 127 1.12 -2.49 14.88
N THR A 128 1.77 -3.02 13.85
CA THR A 128 2.35 -2.22 12.76
C THR A 128 2.33 -3.03 11.46
N PHE A 129 2.75 -2.43 10.37
CA PHE A 129 3.15 -3.21 9.20
C PHE A 129 4.49 -3.90 9.50
N LEU A 130 4.46 -5.21 9.64
CA LEU A 130 5.62 -6.05 9.95
C LEU A 130 6.55 -6.17 8.75
N THR A 131 5.96 -6.27 7.56
CA THR A 131 6.69 -6.38 6.29
C THR A 131 6.07 -5.48 5.25
N ASN A 132 6.90 -5.06 4.29
CA ASN A 132 6.42 -4.47 3.05
C ASN A 132 7.25 -4.95 1.86
N SER A 133 6.63 -5.03 0.70
CA SER A 133 7.32 -5.32 -0.57
C SER A 133 6.72 -4.51 -1.71
N THR A 134 7.47 -4.39 -2.79
CA THR A 134 6.97 -3.82 -4.04
C THR A 134 5.91 -4.76 -4.62
N PHE A 135 4.78 -4.23 -5.07
CA PHE A 135 3.81 -5.00 -5.84
C PHE A 135 4.32 -5.16 -7.28
N SER A 136 5.16 -6.19 -7.48
CA SER A 136 5.94 -6.33 -8.70
C SER A 136 5.10 -6.41 -9.97
N GLY A 137 5.56 -5.72 -11.03
CA GLY A 137 4.83 -5.55 -12.29
C GLY A 137 3.78 -4.45 -12.25
N PHE A 138 3.52 -3.85 -11.08
CA PHE A 138 2.52 -2.82 -10.88
C PHE A 138 3.06 -1.57 -10.16
N SER A 139 4.38 -1.47 -9.98
CA SER A 139 5.03 -0.30 -9.37
C SER A 139 5.98 0.37 -10.37
N PRO A 140 5.49 0.92 -11.50
CA PRO A 140 6.34 1.43 -12.56
C PRO A 140 7.34 2.51 -12.10
N LEU A 141 7.03 3.27 -11.05
CA LEU A 141 7.98 4.23 -10.48
C LEU A 141 9.24 3.62 -9.86
N ASP A 142 9.16 2.36 -9.43
CA ASP A 142 10.27 1.62 -8.84
C ASP A 142 10.81 0.54 -9.80
N GLU A 143 10.22 0.39 -10.99
CA GLU A 143 10.51 -0.69 -11.92
C GLU A 143 10.78 -0.17 -13.34
N THR A 144 9.74 0.09 -14.13
CA THR A 144 9.85 0.30 -15.59
C THR A 144 10.04 1.75 -15.99
N GLY A 145 9.73 2.71 -15.10
CA GLY A 145 9.68 4.13 -15.39
C GLY A 145 8.55 4.56 -16.35
N SER A 146 7.69 3.63 -16.78
CA SER A 146 6.62 3.89 -17.77
C SER A 146 5.24 3.60 -17.16
N PRO A 147 4.23 4.46 -17.37
CA PRO A 147 2.88 4.18 -16.88
C PRO A 147 2.40 2.80 -17.33
N ILE A 148 1.68 2.10 -16.47
CA ILE A 148 1.05 0.83 -16.82
C ILE A 148 -0.35 1.06 -17.39
N SER A 149 -0.78 0.16 -18.26
CA SER A 149 -2.09 0.23 -18.90
C SER A 149 -3.03 -0.76 -18.25
N ASP A 150 -4.21 -0.28 -17.86
CA ASP A 150 -5.35 -1.10 -17.48
C ASP A 150 -4.99 -2.25 -16.52
N PRO A 151 -4.54 -1.94 -15.29
CA PRO A 151 -4.05 -2.95 -14.36
C PRO A 151 -5.16 -3.97 -14.09
N ILE A 152 -4.83 -5.26 -14.09
CA ILE A 152 -5.83 -6.32 -13.95
C ILE A 152 -6.56 -6.28 -12.59
N PHE A 153 -5.93 -5.72 -11.56
CA PHE A 153 -6.56 -5.50 -10.25
C PHE A 153 -7.52 -4.31 -10.23
N TYR A 154 -7.51 -3.46 -11.25
CA TYR A 154 -8.50 -2.41 -11.45
C TYR A 154 -9.67 -2.92 -12.29
N TYR A 155 -9.41 -3.61 -13.40
CA TYR A 155 -10.45 -4.16 -14.25
C TYR A 155 -9.92 -5.39 -14.99
N VAL A 156 -10.56 -6.54 -14.81
CA VAL A 156 -10.28 -7.73 -15.62
C VAL A 156 -11.15 -7.72 -16.87
N LYS A 157 -10.52 -8.01 -18.01
CA LYS A 157 -11.17 -8.08 -19.31
C LYS A 157 -12.13 -9.26 -19.39
N ASN A 158 -13.25 -9.08 -20.10
CA ASN A 158 -14.18 -10.18 -20.38
C ASN A 158 -13.52 -11.32 -21.15
N SER A 159 -12.59 -11.02 -22.05
CA SER A 159 -11.77 -12.04 -22.74
C SER A 159 -10.98 -12.93 -21.76
N THR A 160 -10.46 -12.38 -20.66
CA THR A 160 -9.78 -13.15 -19.60
C THR A 160 -10.78 -14.05 -18.85
N LEU A 161 -11.93 -13.50 -18.45
CA LEU A 161 -12.98 -14.26 -17.75
C LEU A 161 -13.56 -15.39 -18.61
N ASN A 162 -13.73 -15.15 -19.92
CA ASN A 162 -14.26 -16.15 -20.85
C ASN A 162 -13.26 -17.28 -21.13
N ALA A 163 -11.96 -17.01 -21.04
CA ALA A 163 -10.90 -18.02 -21.20
C ALA A 163 -10.65 -18.83 -19.93
N ALA A 164 -11.22 -18.42 -18.79
CA ALA A 164 -11.00 -19.03 -17.49
C ALA A 164 -11.67 -20.42 -17.38
N THR A 165 -10.94 -21.39 -16.80
CA THR A 165 -11.37 -22.79 -16.75
C THR A 165 -11.91 -23.20 -15.38
N THR A 166 -11.60 -22.46 -14.31
CA THR A 166 -12.06 -22.76 -12.94
C THR A 166 -13.11 -21.76 -12.48
N ASP A 167 -13.96 -22.14 -11.53
CA ASP A 167 -15.04 -21.24 -11.07
C ASP A 167 -14.51 -19.96 -10.42
N ALA A 168 -13.40 -20.03 -9.67
CA ALA A 168 -12.75 -18.86 -9.09
C ALA A 168 -12.21 -17.91 -10.17
N THR A 169 -11.52 -18.44 -11.19
CA THR A 169 -10.94 -17.62 -12.27
C THR A 169 -11.99 -17.00 -13.20
N LYS A 170 -13.25 -17.41 -13.13
CA LYS A 170 -14.38 -16.76 -13.82
C LYS A 170 -14.96 -15.58 -13.06
N GLN A 171 -14.57 -15.36 -11.81
CA GLN A 171 -15.05 -14.25 -10.99
C GLN A 171 -14.13 -13.03 -11.12
N ARG A 172 -14.73 -11.84 -11.21
CA ARG A 172 -13.97 -10.57 -11.20
C ARG A 172 -13.18 -10.36 -9.91
N SER A 173 -13.76 -10.74 -8.77
CA SER A 173 -13.12 -10.62 -7.45
C SER A 173 -11.84 -11.44 -7.29
N TYR A 174 -11.61 -12.45 -8.15
CA TYR A 174 -10.34 -13.16 -8.19
C TYR A 174 -9.19 -12.27 -8.68
N TYR A 175 -9.49 -11.23 -9.46
CA TYR A 175 -8.50 -10.32 -10.02
C TYR A 175 -8.61 -8.91 -9.43
N GLU A 176 -9.82 -8.36 -9.39
CA GLU A 176 -10.10 -6.95 -9.10
C GLU A 176 -10.12 -6.66 -7.59
N MET A 177 -9.59 -5.50 -7.18
CA MET A 177 -9.70 -4.98 -5.83
C MET A 177 -10.83 -3.94 -5.77
N GLU A 178 -11.91 -4.27 -5.07
CA GLU A 178 -13.06 -3.37 -4.89
C GLU A 178 -12.62 -2.00 -4.32
N GLY A 179 -11.79 -2.01 -3.27
CA GLY A 179 -11.31 -0.79 -2.64
C GLY A 179 -10.49 0.10 -3.56
N PHE A 180 -9.69 -0.48 -4.46
CA PHE A 180 -8.96 0.30 -5.46
C PHE A 180 -9.94 0.93 -6.47
N GLN A 181 -10.90 0.16 -6.99
CA GLN A 181 -11.92 0.65 -7.92
C GLN A 181 -12.73 1.80 -7.34
N GLU A 182 -13.14 1.71 -6.07
CA GLU A 182 -13.88 2.78 -5.40
C GLU A 182 -13.05 4.05 -5.24
N ALA A 183 -11.81 3.92 -4.77
CA ALA A 183 -10.94 5.04 -4.46
C ALA A 183 -10.42 5.74 -5.72
N ILE A 184 -10.05 4.99 -6.77
CA ILE A 184 -9.49 5.59 -8.00
C ILE A 184 -10.49 6.51 -8.69
N ARG A 185 -11.79 6.21 -8.61
CA ARG A 185 -12.88 7.05 -9.14
C ARG A 185 -13.05 8.39 -8.43
N LYS A 186 -12.40 8.60 -7.28
CA LYS A 186 -12.37 9.89 -6.58
C LYS A 186 -11.34 10.85 -7.15
N PHE A 187 -10.38 10.33 -7.91
CA PHE A 187 -9.42 11.11 -8.64
C PHE A 187 -9.92 11.48 -10.03
N LYS A 188 -9.25 12.45 -10.63
CA LYS A 188 -9.39 12.75 -12.07
C LYS A 188 -8.12 12.32 -12.79
N ALA A 189 -8.29 11.90 -14.03
CA ALA A 189 -7.17 11.67 -14.93
C ALA A 189 -6.71 12.98 -15.56
N PHE A 190 -5.41 13.05 -15.80
CA PHE A 190 -4.79 14.01 -16.70
C PHE A 190 -5.13 13.67 -18.16
N ASN A 191 -4.58 14.47 -19.07
CA ASN A 191 -4.48 14.14 -20.49
C ASN A 191 -3.04 14.36 -20.94
N GLN A 192 -2.12 13.57 -20.40
CA GLN A 192 -0.69 13.82 -20.54
C GLN A 192 0.05 12.67 -21.22
N SER A 193 1.21 12.95 -21.82
CA SER A 193 2.01 11.92 -22.48
C SER A 193 2.62 10.93 -21.47
N ASP A 194 2.86 9.69 -21.89
CA ASP A 194 3.51 8.67 -21.07
C ASP A 194 4.97 9.03 -20.71
N ALA A 195 5.58 9.95 -21.48
CA ALA A 195 6.94 10.45 -21.25
C ALA A 195 7.02 11.55 -20.16
N GLU A 196 5.89 12.07 -19.69
CA GLU A 196 5.89 13.13 -18.69
C GLU A 196 6.28 12.58 -17.31
N VAL A 197 7.09 13.35 -16.57
CA VAL A 197 7.54 12.97 -15.23
C VAL A 197 6.43 13.27 -14.21
N PRO A 198 5.94 12.29 -13.45
CA PRO A 198 4.75 12.45 -12.62
C PRO A 198 4.99 13.36 -11.43
N ASN A 199 4.08 14.29 -11.19
CA ASN A 199 3.93 15.01 -9.92
C ASN A 199 2.72 14.41 -9.19
N LEU A 200 2.99 13.41 -8.33
CA LEU A 200 1.97 12.47 -7.87
C LEU A 200 0.77 13.19 -7.26
N GLN A 201 -0.42 12.75 -7.67
CA GLN A 201 -1.68 13.42 -7.41
C GLN A 201 -2.34 12.93 -6.10
N GLY A 202 -1.83 11.85 -5.51
CA GLY A 202 -2.31 11.39 -4.22
C GLY A 202 -1.96 9.96 -3.87
N VAL A 203 -2.70 9.45 -2.89
CA VAL A 203 -2.51 8.14 -2.28
C VAL A 203 -3.84 7.40 -2.20
N ILE A 204 -3.80 6.09 -2.44
CA ILE A 204 -4.87 5.14 -2.14
C ILE A 204 -4.30 4.08 -1.20
N ILE A 205 -5.00 3.80 -0.10
CA ILE A 205 -4.72 2.71 0.83
C ILE A 205 -5.90 1.75 0.77
N VAL A 206 -5.66 0.49 0.43
CA VAL A 206 -6.67 -0.57 0.37
C VAL A 206 -6.36 -1.57 1.48
N PRO A 207 -7.10 -1.52 2.62
CA PRO A 207 -6.97 -2.52 3.68
C PRO A 207 -7.24 -3.93 3.13
N SER A 208 -6.73 -4.98 3.78
CA SER A 208 -6.83 -6.33 3.23
C SER A 208 -8.27 -6.75 2.95
N LYS A 209 -9.23 -6.38 3.81
CA LYS A 209 -10.67 -6.65 3.61
C LYS A 209 -11.28 -6.06 2.34
N ALA A 210 -10.70 -4.97 1.82
CA ALA A 210 -11.15 -4.29 0.60
C ALA A 210 -10.27 -4.65 -0.62
N ALA A 211 -9.25 -5.48 -0.40
CA ALA A 211 -8.44 -6.11 -1.43
C ALA A 211 -8.90 -7.57 -1.62
N TYR A 212 -8.17 -8.54 -1.06
CA TYR A 212 -8.47 -9.97 -1.22
C TYR A 212 -8.72 -10.72 0.10
N ALA A 213 -8.61 -10.07 1.26
CA ALA A 213 -8.78 -10.66 2.58
C ALA A 213 -8.11 -12.05 2.68
N ARG A 214 -8.91 -13.12 2.86
CA ARG A 214 -8.48 -14.52 2.86
C ARG A 214 -8.92 -15.29 1.62
N ASP A 215 -9.48 -14.60 0.65
CA ASP A 215 -10.07 -15.17 -0.54
C ASP A 215 -8.99 -15.61 -1.53
N VAL A 216 -9.36 -16.60 -2.33
CA VAL A 216 -8.53 -17.08 -3.43
C VAL A 216 -8.47 -15.98 -4.50
N HIS A 217 -7.25 -15.59 -4.90
CA HIS A 217 -7.03 -14.52 -5.87
C HIS A 217 -5.86 -14.83 -6.81
N TYR A 218 -5.76 -14.01 -7.86
CA TYR A 218 -4.76 -14.11 -8.91
C TYR A 218 -3.35 -14.07 -8.33
N SER A 219 -2.43 -14.83 -8.92
CA SER A 219 -1.06 -14.91 -8.40
C SER A 219 -0.22 -13.68 -8.72
N PHE A 220 -0.66 -12.82 -9.65
CA PHE A 220 0.08 -11.64 -10.10
C PHE A 220 1.52 -11.95 -10.51
N GLY A 221 1.74 -13.10 -11.16
CA GLY A 221 3.06 -13.55 -11.60
C GLY A 221 3.91 -14.18 -10.49
N THR A 222 3.41 -14.27 -9.26
CA THR A 222 4.06 -15.06 -8.20
C THR A 222 3.84 -16.56 -8.42
N GLY A 223 4.76 -17.38 -7.89
CA GLY A 223 4.64 -18.85 -7.90
C GLY A 223 3.70 -19.42 -6.84
N TYR A 224 3.08 -18.57 -6.02
CA TYR A 224 2.22 -18.98 -4.91
C TYR A 224 0.75 -18.77 -5.24
N SER A 225 -0.11 -19.65 -4.72
CA SER A 225 -1.56 -19.41 -4.76
C SER A 225 -1.89 -18.33 -3.73
N SER A 226 -2.63 -17.30 -4.15
CA SER A 226 -3.15 -16.24 -3.27
C SER A 226 -2.07 -15.53 -2.43
N PRO A 227 -1.02 -14.99 -3.08
CA PRO A 227 0.17 -14.45 -2.40
C PRO A 227 -0.10 -13.24 -1.50
N PHE A 228 -1.23 -12.55 -1.68
CA PHE A 228 -1.60 -11.32 -0.99
C PHE A 228 -2.75 -11.52 0.01
N ARG A 229 -2.81 -12.71 0.60
CA ARG A 229 -3.67 -13.00 1.75
C ARG A 229 -3.36 -12.01 2.89
N ASN A 230 -4.39 -11.47 3.54
CA ASN A 230 -4.33 -10.48 4.63
C ASN A 230 -3.44 -9.26 4.32
N THR A 231 -3.26 -8.93 3.03
CA THR A 231 -2.31 -7.90 2.62
C THR A 231 -3.03 -6.57 2.37
N THR A 232 -2.54 -5.52 3.00
CA THR A 232 -2.93 -4.13 2.72
C THR A 232 -2.09 -3.60 1.55
N PHE A 233 -2.69 -2.83 0.65
CA PHE A 233 -1.99 -2.22 -0.48
C PHE A 233 -1.96 -0.69 -0.31
N ILE A 234 -0.82 -0.08 -0.62
CA ILE A 234 -0.68 1.38 -0.67
C ILE A 234 -0.15 1.78 -2.04
N PHE A 235 -0.93 2.62 -2.72
CA PHE A 235 -0.65 3.15 -4.03
C PHE A 235 -0.42 4.65 -3.94
N ASN A 236 0.72 5.12 -4.43
CA ASN A 236 1.02 6.54 -4.57
C ASN A 236 1.13 6.86 -6.07
N LEU A 237 0.20 7.65 -6.59
CA LEU A 237 -0.18 7.54 -8.00
C LEU A 237 -0.39 8.89 -8.70
N GLN A 238 -0.42 8.82 -10.03
CA GLN A 238 -0.96 9.81 -10.94
C GLN A 238 -1.61 9.09 -12.14
N VAL A 239 -2.86 9.46 -12.47
CA VAL A 239 -3.56 8.87 -13.62
C VAL A 239 -3.34 9.74 -14.84
N TYR A 240 -2.59 9.23 -15.81
CA TYR A 240 -2.14 9.98 -16.97
C TYR A 240 -3.26 10.22 -17.98
N LYS A 241 -4.10 9.21 -18.18
CA LYS A 241 -5.23 9.21 -19.11
C LYS A 241 -6.30 8.25 -18.63
N SER A 242 -7.56 8.59 -18.92
CA SER A 242 -8.70 7.70 -18.79
C SER A 242 -9.66 7.93 -19.95
N SER A 243 -10.24 6.84 -20.47
CA SER A 243 -11.19 6.89 -21.58
C SER A 243 -12.17 5.72 -21.48
N ALA A 244 -13.39 5.92 -21.98
CA ALA A 244 -14.39 4.86 -22.09
C ALA A 244 -13.81 3.64 -22.82
N ARG A 245 -14.04 2.44 -22.23
CA ARG A 245 -13.60 1.18 -22.80
C ARG A 245 -14.38 0.85 -24.07
N THR A 246 -13.66 0.49 -25.12
CA THR A 246 -14.26 -0.03 -26.36
C THR A 246 -14.41 -1.55 -26.30
N THR A 247 -15.29 -2.11 -27.12
CA THR A 247 -15.48 -3.58 -27.22
C THR A 247 -14.21 -4.33 -27.58
N ALA A 248 -13.28 -3.71 -28.32
CA ALA A 248 -12.00 -4.34 -28.67
C ALA A 248 -11.00 -4.41 -27.49
N GLN A 249 -11.26 -3.64 -26.42
CA GLN A 249 -10.41 -3.57 -25.23
C GLN A 249 -10.95 -4.40 -24.06
N ASP A 250 -12.12 -4.99 -24.21
CA ASP A 250 -12.83 -5.82 -23.22
C ASP A 250 -12.72 -7.30 -23.56
#